data_AF-I4IY48-F1
#
_entry.id   AF-I4IY48-F1
#
_cell.length_a   1.000
_cell.length_b   1.000
_cell.length_c   1.000
_cell.angle_alpha   90.00
_cell.angle_beta   90.00
_cell.angle_gamma   90.00
#
_symmetry.space_group_name_H-M   'P 1'
#
loop_
_entity.id
_entity.type
_entity.pdbx_description
1 polymer ?
#
loop_
_entity_poly.entity_id
_entity_poly.type
_entity_poly.pdbx_seq_one_letter_code
_entity_poly.pdbx_strand_id
1 'polypeptide(L)'
;AHLDKSHITVHTYPEIHPVDGIATFRVDIDVSTCGVISPLKALNYLIHQFDSDIVTVDYRVRGFTRDIEGRKHFIDHEINSIQNYLSDDTREAYQMTDVNVYQENLFHT
;
A
#
# COMPACT_ATOMS: atom_id res chain seq x y z
N ALA A 1 4.61 7.54 -20.06
CA ALA A 1 3.76 6.41 -20.49
C ALA A 1 2.89 6.03 -19.31
N HIS A 2 1.56 6.05 -19.47
CA HIS A 2 0.63 5.53 -18.45
C HIS A 2 0.69 4.00 -18.50
N LEU A 3 0.53 3.33 -17.36
CA LEU A 3 0.49 1.86 -17.33
C LEU A 3 -0.83 1.43 -18.02
N ASP A 4 -0.78 0.54 -19.02
CA ASP A 4 -1.94 0.25 -19.88
C ASP A 4 -3.13 -0.41 -19.16
N LYS A 5 -2.89 -1.06 -18.00
CA LYS A 5 -3.90 -1.77 -17.21
C LYS A 5 -3.86 -1.42 -15.72
N SER A 6 -3.10 -0.39 -15.39
CA SER A 6 -2.78 -0.07 -14.00
C SER A 6 -2.45 1.42 -13.90
N HIS A 7 -2.11 1.93 -12.71
CA HIS A 7 -1.93 3.37 -12.54
C HIS A 7 -1.13 3.69 -11.28
N ILE A 8 -0.61 4.92 -11.23
CA ILE A 8 -0.13 5.53 -10.00
C ILE A 8 -0.81 6.89 -9.92
N THR A 9 -1.50 7.16 -8.83
CA THR A 9 -2.13 8.46 -8.58
C THR A 9 -1.70 9.00 -7.23
N VAL A 10 -1.49 10.31 -7.17
CA VAL A 10 -1.07 11.02 -5.96
C VAL A 10 -1.98 12.23 -5.75
N HIS A 11 -2.54 12.35 -4.55
CA HIS A 11 -3.29 13.52 -4.11
C HIS A 11 -2.58 14.11 -2.89
N THR A 12 -2.30 15.41 -2.92
CA THR A 12 -1.62 16.10 -1.80
C THR A 12 -2.56 17.16 -1.21
N TYR A 13 -2.53 17.27 0.11
CA TYR A 13 -3.38 18.17 0.89
C TYR A 13 -2.49 18.91 1.90
N PRO A 14 -1.81 19.99 1.48
CA PRO A 14 -1.14 20.88 2.41
C PRO A 14 -2.17 21.78 3.11
N GLU A 15 -2.15 21.80 4.44
CA GLU A 15 -3.02 22.63 5.26
C GLU A 15 -2.20 23.44 6.27
N ILE A 16 -2.61 24.67 6.54
CA ILE A 16 -2.01 25.52 7.58
C ILE A 16 -3.12 26.00 8.48
N HIS A 17 -3.03 25.69 9.78
CA HIS A 17 -4.01 26.14 10.76
C HIS A 17 -3.82 27.66 11.00
N PRO A 18 -4.87 28.48 10.81
CA PRO A 18 -4.73 29.94 10.83
C PRO A 18 -4.44 30.52 12.22
N VAL A 19 -4.64 29.78 13.30
CA VAL A 19 -4.55 30.30 14.68
C VAL A 19 -3.33 29.78 15.45
N ASP A 20 -2.69 28.69 15.02
CA ASP A 20 -1.65 28.01 15.82
C ASP A 20 -0.32 27.78 15.09
N GLY A 21 -0.21 28.21 13.82
CA GLY A 21 1.03 28.04 13.04
C GLY A 21 1.39 26.58 12.74
N ILE A 22 0.48 25.64 12.99
CA ILE A 22 0.63 24.22 12.69
C ILE A 22 0.35 24.02 11.19
N ALA A 23 1.29 23.38 10.49
CA ALA A 23 1.10 22.94 9.12
C ALA A 23 1.00 21.41 9.09
N THR A 24 0.03 20.91 8.34
CA THR A 24 -0.16 19.47 8.11
C THR A 24 0.02 19.20 6.63
N PHE A 25 0.66 18.09 6.30
CA PHE A 25 0.80 17.64 4.92
C PHE A 25 0.33 16.20 4.82
N ARG A 26 -0.75 15.99 4.06
CA ARG A 26 -1.27 14.65 3.77
C ARG A 26 -1.02 14.31 2.31
N VAL A 27 -0.61 13.06 2.07
CA VAL A 27 -0.43 12.50 0.74
C VAL A 27 -1.17 11.17 0.64
N ASP A 28 -2.07 11.08 -0.32
CA ASP A 28 -2.76 9.84 -0.67
C ASP A 28 -2.14 9.29 -1.96
N ILE A 29 -1.63 8.06 -1.90
CA ILE A 29 -0.95 7.40 -3.02
C ILE A 29 -1.66 6.07 -3.32
N ASP A 30 -2.12 5.91 -4.55
CA ASP A 30 -2.64 4.63 -5.04
C ASP A 30 -1.68 4.07 -6.09
N VAL A 31 -1.10 2.90 -5.80
CA VAL A 31 -0.21 2.16 -6.69
C VAL A 31 -0.90 0.89 -7.15
N SER A 32 -1.28 0.91 -8.41
CA SER A 32 -1.98 -0.15 -9.10
C SER A 32 -1.02 -0.75 -10.14
N THR A 33 -0.76 -2.05 -10.04
CA THR A 33 0.05 -2.81 -10.99
C THR A 33 -0.74 -4.00 -11.57
N CYS A 34 -0.23 -4.58 -12.65
CA CYS A 34 -0.78 -5.79 -13.26
C CYS A 34 0.38 -6.71 -13.70
N GLY A 35 0.15 -8.02 -13.72
CA GLY A 35 1.17 -9.01 -14.08
C GLY A 35 2.10 -9.34 -12.91
N VAL A 36 3.40 -9.40 -13.17
CA VAL A 36 4.43 -9.94 -12.25
C VAL A 36 4.98 -8.89 -11.27
N ILE A 37 4.62 -7.63 -11.46
CA ILE A 37 5.12 -6.53 -10.63
C ILE A 37 4.16 -6.33 -9.46
N SER A 38 4.59 -6.66 -8.25
CA SER A 38 3.86 -6.33 -7.02
C SER A 38 4.04 -4.86 -6.66
N PRO A 39 2.98 -4.14 -6.26
CA PRO A 39 3.09 -2.74 -5.80
C PRO A 39 3.84 -2.66 -4.46
N LEU A 40 3.90 -3.75 -3.68
CA LEU A 40 4.65 -3.82 -2.42
C LEU A 40 6.15 -3.55 -2.61
N LYS A 41 6.68 -3.72 -3.83
CA LYS A 41 8.08 -3.35 -4.15
C LYS A 41 8.36 -1.86 -4.05
N ALA A 42 7.35 -1.01 -4.17
CA ALA A 42 7.48 0.44 -4.04
C ALA A 42 7.23 0.94 -2.61
N LEU A 43 6.72 0.09 -1.71
CA LEU A 43 6.21 0.49 -0.41
C LEU A 43 7.24 1.24 0.46
N ASN A 44 8.41 0.64 0.70
CA ASN A 44 9.45 1.27 1.50
C ASN A 44 9.97 2.57 0.88
N TYR A 45 10.10 2.60 -0.45
CA TYR A 45 10.51 3.82 -1.14
C TYR A 45 9.51 4.95 -0.88
N LEU A 46 8.20 4.66 -0.97
CA LEU A 46 7.17 5.66 -0.75
C LEU A 46 7.17 6.15 0.70
N ILE A 47 7.21 5.24 1.69
CA ILE A 47 7.24 5.62 3.11
C ILE A 47 8.45 6.51 3.42
N HIS A 48 9.65 6.12 2.97
CA HIS A 48 10.88 6.87 3.23
C HIS A 48 10.97 8.22 2.50
N GLN A 49 10.20 8.45 1.43
CA GLN A 49 10.20 9.74 0.74
C GLN A 49 9.39 10.82 1.46
N PHE A 50 8.45 10.44 2.31
CA PHE A 50 7.55 11.39 2.99
C PHE A 50 7.83 11.56 4.48
N ASP A 51 8.58 10.65 5.11
CA ASP A 51 8.95 10.70 6.55
C ASP A 51 7.72 11.01 7.44
N SER A 52 6.62 10.30 7.15
CA SER A 52 5.30 10.60 7.69
C SER A 52 5.19 10.25 9.17
N ASP A 53 4.56 11.09 9.99
CA ASP A 53 4.27 10.75 11.39
C ASP A 53 3.26 9.59 11.53
N ILE A 54 2.31 9.50 10.59
CA ILE A 54 1.26 8.48 10.55
C ILE A 54 1.19 7.93 9.13
N VAL A 55 1.12 6.60 9.01
CA VAL A 55 0.96 5.89 7.75
C VAL A 55 -0.22 4.94 7.89
N THR A 56 -1.01 4.83 6.82
CA THR A 56 -2.09 3.85 6.71
C THR A 56 -1.94 3.18 5.34
N VAL A 57 -1.83 1.85 5.32
CA VAL A 57 -1.57 1.12 4.08
C VAL A 57 -2.65 0.07 3.83
N ASP A 58 -3.30 0.18 2.69
CA ASP A 58 -4.22 -0.83 2.18
C ASP A 58 -3.59 -1.60 1.01
N TYR A 59 -3.52 -2.91 1.13
CA TYR A 59 -3.16 -3.80 0.02
C TYR A 59 -4.35 -4.67 -0.37
N ARG A 60 -4.77 -4.54 -1.63
CA ARG A 60 -5.91 -5.27 -2.17
C ARG A 60 -5.53 -6.04 -3.43
N VAL A 61 -5.75 -7.34 -3.41
CA VAL A 61 -5.63 -8.16 -4.62
C VAL A 61 -6.87 -7.98 -5.49
N ARG A 62 -6.68 -7.61 -6.75
CA ARG A 62 -7.78 -7.38 -7.70
C ARG A 62 -7.71 -8.38 -8.85
N GLY A 63 -8.84 -9.04 -9.11
CA GLY A 63 -8.94 -10.08 -10.13
C GLY A 63 -8.36 -11.42 -9.69
N PHE A 64 -8.51 -12.43 -10.53
CA PHE A 64 -7.93 -13.76 -10.36
C PHE A 64 -7.74 -14.41 -11.72
N THR A 65 -6.83 -15.38 -11.81
CA THR A 65 -6.74 -16.31 -12.93
C THR A 65 -7.28 -17.68 -12.54
N ARG A 66 -7.48 -18.58 -13.52
CA ARG A 66 -7.88 -19.97 -13.28
C ARG A 66 -6.83 -20.92 -13.84
N ASP A 67 -6.58 -22.01 -13.12
CA ASP A 67 -5.79 -23.12 -13.64
C ASP A 67 -6.63 -24.06 -14.54
N ILE A 68 -5.97 -25.10 -15.04
CA ILE A 68 -6.60 -26.14 -15.88
C ILE A 68 -7.71 -26.93 -15.17
N GLU A 69 -7.70 -26.94 -13.84
CA GLU A 69 -8.74 -27.57 -13.00
C GLU A 69 -9.86 -26.58 -12.64
N GLY A 70 -9.76 -25.32 -13.09
CA GLY A 70 -10.73 -24.27 -12.83
C GLY A 70 -10.61 -23.59 -11.47
N ARG A 71 -9.57 -23.92 -10.67
CA ARG A 71 -9.32 -23.30 -9.35
C ARG A 71 -8.84 -21.86 -9.54
N LYS A 72 -9.31 -20.97 -8.66
CA LYS A 72 -8.95 -19.54 -8.72
C LYS A 72 -7.61 -19.30 -8.04
N HIS A 73 -6.75 -18.55 -8.71
CA HIS A 73 -5.46 -18.08 -8.21
C HIS A 73 -5.50 -16.56 -8.15
N PHE A 74 -5.39 -16.00 -6.95
CA PHE A 74 -5.50 -14.56 -6.70
C PHE A 74 -4.13 -13.87 -6.63
N ILE A 75 -3.17 -14.51 -5.97
CA ILE A 75 -1.86 -13.96 -5.65
C ILE A 75 -0.79 -15.02 -5.89
N ASP A 76 0.40 -14.59 -6.30
CA ASP A 76 1.55 -15.45 -6.61
C ASP A 76 2.60 -15.49 -5.49
N HIS A 77 2.31 -14.88 -4.35
CA HIS A 77 3.16 -14.82 -3.16
C HIS A 77 2.32 -14.96 -1.89
N GLU A 78 2.95 -15.44 -0.83
CA GLU A 78 2.30 -15.50 0.47
C GLU A 78 2.28 -14.11 1.12
N ILE A 79 1.11 -13.71 1.61
CA ILE A 79 0.94 -12.52 2.42
C ILE A 79 -0.07 -12.81 3.53
N ASN A 80 0.35 -12.54 4.75
CA ASN A 80 -0.51 -12.55 5.92
C ASN A 80 -0.56 -11.18 6.62
N SER A 81 0.39 -10.29 6.30
CA SER A 81 0.58 -8.93 6.82
C SER A 81 1.39 -8.09 5.84
N ILE A 82 1.04 -6.81 5.68
CA ILE A 82 1.85 -5.84 4.91
C ILE A 82 3.17 -5.56 5.65
N GLN A 83 3.19 -5.69 6.99
CA GLN A 83 4.38 -5.43 7.81
C GLN A 83 5.59 -6.29 7.41
N ASN A 84 5.37 -7.49 6.85
CA ASN A 84 6.44 -8.35 6.36
C ASN A 84 7.20 -7.78 5.15
N TYR A 85 6.63 -6.77 4.50
CA TYR A 85 7.21 -6.09 3.34
C TYR A 85 7.86 -4.76 3.73
N LEU A 86 7.77 -4.36 4.99
CA LEU A 86 8.42 -3.16 5.51
C LEU A 86 9.88 -3.46 5.88
N SER A 87 10.76 -2.49 5.62
CA SER A 87 12.15 -2.56 6.04
C SER A 87 12.27 -2.49 7.56
N ASP A 88 13.36 -3.04 8.10
CA ASP A 88 13.53 -3.17 9.56
C ASP A 88 13.54 -1.79 10.25
N ASP A 89 14.11 -0.77 9.63
CA ASP A 89 14.08 0.61 10.11
C ASP A 89 12.66 1.19 10.18
N THR A 90 11.83 0.96 9.15
CA THR A 90 10.41 1.34 9.21
C THR A 90 9.69 0.60 10.33
N ARG A 91 9.94 -0.71 10.49
CA ARG A 91 9.30 -1.52 11.54
C ARG A 91 9.68 -1.10 12.95
N GLU A 92 10.90 -0.58 13.13
CA GLU A 92 11.37 -0.03 14.40
C GLU A 92 10.82 1.38 14.66
N ALA A 93 10.58 2.17 13.61
CA ALA A 93 10.08 3.54 13.72
C ALA A 93 8.60 3.64 14.07
N TYR A 94 7.76 2.68 13.66
CA TYR A 94 6.31 2.74 13.83
C TYR A 94 5.75 1.67 14.78
N GLN A 95 4.75 2.06 15.56
CA GLN A 95 3.84 1.10 16.19
C GLN A 95 2.77 0.68 15.19
N MET A 96 2.82 -0.57 14.72
CA MET A 96 1.95 -1.07 13.63
C MET A 96 0.82 -1.96 14.17
N THR A 97 -0.35 -1.94 13.51
CA THR A 97 -1.50 -2.80 13.86
C THR A 97 -2.18 -3.31 12.60
N ASP A 98 -2.40 -4.62 12.50
CA ASP A 98 -3.03 -5.22 11.33
C ASP A 98 -4.55 -5.41 11.47
N VAL A 99 -5.28 -5.16 10.39
CA VAL A 99 -6.72 -5.46 10.24
C VAL A 99 -6.99 -6.13 8.89
N ASN A 100 -6.70 -7.43 8.80
CA ASN A 100 -6.79 -8.17 7.53
C ASN A 100 -8.16 -8.87 7.35
N VAL A 101 -8.70 -8.83 6.13
CA VAL A 101 -9.91 -9.57 5.71
C VAL A 101 -9.54 -10.57 4.62
N TYR A 102 -9.06 -11.75 5.04
CA TYR A 102 -8.49 -12.77 4.16
C TYR A 102 -9.45 -13.26 3.08
N GLN A 103 -10.75 -13.37 3.38
CA GLN A 103 -11.77 -13.82 2.44
C GLN A 103 -11.92 -12.88 1.23
N GLU A 104 -11.61 -11.59 1.42
CA GLU A 104 -11.70 -10.54 0.40
C GLU A 104 -10.34 -10.17 -0.21
N ASN A 105 -9.26 -10.85 0.19
CA ASN A 105 -7.87 -10.52 -0.17
C ASN A 105 -7.54 -9.03 0.09
N LEU A 106 -7.99 -8.53 1.24
CA LEU A 106 -7.75 -7.18 1.73
C LEU A 106 -6.86 -7.23 2.98
N PHE A 107 -5.78 -6.47 2.94
CA PHE A 107 -4.81 -6.38 4.03
C PHE A 107 -4.64 -4.91 4.40
N HIS A 108 -4.57 -4.64 5.69
CA HIS A 108 -4.48 -3.28 6.23
C HIS A 108 -3.50 -3.26 7.38
N THR A 109 -2.60 -2.28 7.37
CA THR A 109 -1.58 -2.03 8.40
C THR A 109 -1.52 -0.54 8.73
#